data_AF-A0A0C1GUC2-F1
#
_entry.id   AF-A0A0C1GUC2-F1
#
_cell.length_a   1.000
_cell.length_b   1.000
_cell.length_c   1.000
_cell.angle_alpha   90.00
_cell.angle_beta   90.00
_cell.angle_gamma   90.00
#
_symmetry.space_group_name_H-M   'P 1'
#
loop_
_entity.id
_entity.type
_entity.pdbx_description
1 polymer ?
#
loop_
_entity_poly.entity_id
_entity_poly.type
_entity_poly.pdbx_seq_one_letter_code
_entity_poly.pdbx_strand_id
1 'polypeptide(L)'
;MQLIGSIFGAHPELALFCSLAIGYALGKITIGSFKVGSVAGCLLAGVLVGQTGVVVSDDVKQAFFLLFLFSIGYRTGPQFFRSLNLGALPQIAITVLLCVVALVTAMLLAPLMGLSVGIAAGLLAGAVTESATLGVAIDAFAKTGADPAAQQIFEAEIATGFAVAYFVGVIATIVFHTQVTPRIFGRSLKEACAEYEAELDGDQHPVVSQHRDFEARAYRINPDFAGQTVATLEEHVPPHVRAYFDRVRRGDNILPTTKDMILQEGDIAAIAGLRSYLIDHAPVLGEEVEDPELLDLPVETNDIVVTNSDVVNKTLGELSQHPQARTIFLRGIMRSGERLPIFRGVTLHKGDVLTVSGTRRHIEDAAAALGYLDRETKETDMVFVAFFILLGGLIGIPALKFGALELGLGTSVGVLLGGLVAGWLRSIRRTFGFVPEATLWIFDSVGLCVFVACVGITSGTSFVTGVMESGPSLILGSVVIVLLAHGSAVFVGHKVFGINEGVLAGTCCGAGTSAPGLAAVQEAAQSQVPTLGYGLGYAVGNVLLALWGSVIVLVLI
;
A
#
# COMPACT_ATOMS: atom_id res chain seq x y z
N MET A 1 -29.97 9.16 -27.81
CA MET A 1 -29.89 7.86 -27.09
C MET A 1 -30.05 6.66 -28.02
N GLN A 2 -31.05 6.59 -28.91
CA GLN A 2 -31.28 5.39 -29.75
C GLN A 2 -30.08 4.98 -30.63
N LEU A 3 -29.39 5.92 -31.30
CA LEU A 3 -28.20 5.63 -32.10
C LEU A 3 -27.01 5.13 -31.26
N ILE A 4 -26.82 5.70 -30.06
CA ILE A 4 -25.74 5.29 -29.14
C ILE A 4 -26.06 3.92 -28.56
N GLY A 5 -27.31 3.68 -28.15
CA GLY A 5 -27.78 2.38 -27.66
C GLY A 5 -27.67 1.29 -28.72
N SER A 6 -27.94 1.57 -29.99
CA SER A 6 -27.77 0.59 -31.08
C SER A 6 -26.29 0.24 -31.31
N ILE A 7 -25.38 1.21 -31.22
CA ILE A 7 -23.94 0.98 -31.36
C ILE A 7 -23.43 0.15 -30.18
N PHE A 8 -23.78 0.54 -28.96
CA PHE A 8 -23.36 -0.17 -27.75
C PHE A 8 -23.97 -1.57 -27.64
N GLY A 9 -25.22 -1.76 -28.09
CA GLY A 9 -25.82 -3.10 -28.17
C GLY A 9 -25.10 -4.03 -29.14
N ALA A 10 -24.60 -3.51 -30.27
CA ALA A 10 -23.80 -4.29 -31.22
C ALA A 10 -22.34 -4.47 -30.78
N HIS A 11 -21.81 -3.52 -30.01
CA HIS A 11 -20.41 -3.45 -29.55
C HIS A 11 -20.32 -3.13 -28.04
N PRO A 12 -20.67 -4.07 -27.15
CA PRO A 12 -20.67 -3.85 -25.69
C PRO A 12 -19.30 -3.47 -25.14
N GLU A 13 -18.21 -3.88 -25.80
CA GLU A 13 -16.85 -3.48 -25.46
C GLU A 13 -16.64 -1.96 -25.53
N LEU A 14 -17.31 -1.28 -26.48
CA LEU A 14 -17.24 0.18 -26.59
C LEU A 14 -18.01 0.87 -25.47
N ALA A 15 -19.11 0.27 -25.00
CA ALA A 15 -19.85 0.76 -23.84
C ALA A 15 -18.98 0.70 -22.58
N LEU A 16 -18.25 -0.41 -22.38
CA LEU A 16 -17.32 -0.57 -21.27
C LEU A 16 -16.19 0.47 -21.31
N PHE A 17 -15.51 0.64 -22.44
CA PHE A 17 -14.44 1.65 -22.56
C PHE A 17 -14.98 3.08 -22.44
N CYS A 18 -16.22 3.34 -22.87
CA CYS A 18 -16.89 4.61 -22.62
C CYS A 18 -17.09 4.86 -21.11
N SER A 19 -17.59 3.86 -20.38
CA SER A 19 -17.75 3.94 -18.93
C SER A 19 -16.41 4.16 -18.22
N LEU A 20 -15.33 3.50 -18.65
CA LEU A 20 -13.99 3.73 -18.08
C LEU A 20 -13.49 5.15 -18.37
N ALA A 21 -13.60 5.63 -19.61
CA ALA A 21 -13.13 6.96 -19.99
C ALA A 21 -13.84 8.06 -19.18
N ILE A 22 -15.17 7.98 -19.09
CA ILE A 22 -15.98 8.89 -18.27
C ILE A 22 -15.63 8.70 -16.80
N GLY A 23 -15.55 7.47 -16.32
CA GLY A 23 -15.33 7.15 -14.91
C GLY A 23 -13.99 7.62 -14.36
N TYR A 24 -12.90 7.41 -15.09
CA TYR A 24 -11.59 7.94 -14.73
C TYR A 24 -11.54 9.48 -14.83
N ALA A 25 -12.28 10.09 -15.76
CA ALA A 25 -12.40 11.55 -15.84
C ALA A 25 -13.15 12.11 -14.63
N LEU A 26 -14.29 11.51 -14.26
CA LEU A 26 -15.06 11.87 -13.07
C LEU A 26 -14.27 11.64 -11.79
N GLY A 27 -13.51 10.54 -11.71
CA GLY A 27 -12.69 10.20 -10.54
C GLY A 27 -11.58 11.20 -10.24
N LYS A 28 -11.15 12.00 -11.24
CA LYS A 28 -10.18 13.09 -11.08
C LYS A 28 -10.80 14.37 -10.50
N ILE A 29 -12.13 14.49 -10.46
CA ILE A 29 -12.82 15.66 -9.93
C ILE A 29 -12.62 15.71 -8.41
N THR A 30 -12.20 16.87 -7.92
CA THR A 30 -12.07 17.17 -6.49
C THR A 30 -13.26 18.01 -6.04
N ILE A 31 -13.96 17.56 -5.01
CA ILE A 31 -15.05 18.29 -4.33
C ILE A 31 -14.55 18.64 -2.92
N GLY A 32 -14.25 19.92 -2.69
CA GLY A 32 -13.62 20.36 -1.44
C GLY A 32 -12.21 19.77 -1.29
N SER A 33 -11.95 19.05 -0.20
CA SER A 33 -10.67 18.35 0.05
C SER A 33 -10.64 16.91 -0.46
N PHE A 34 -11.73 16.40 -1.04
CA PHE A 34 -11.86 14.99 -1.41
C PHE A 34 -11.93 14.79 -2.93
N LYS A 35 -11.26 13.76 -3.45
CA LYS A 35 -11.37 13.31 -4.85
C LYS A 35 -12.42 12.22 -4.96
N VAL A 36 -13.32 12.32 -5.94
CA VAL A 36 -14.39 11.33 -6.18
C VAL A 36 -13.86 9.89 -6.24
N GLY A 37 -12.70 9.69 -6.86
CA GLY A 37 -12.05 8.38 -7.01
C GLY A 37 -12.52 7.63 -8.25
N SER A 38 -11.62 6.89 -8.87
CA SER A 38 -11.91 6.20 -10.15
C SER A 38 -12.97 5.11 -10.01
N VAL A 39 -13.05 4.42 -8.86
CA VAL A 39 -14.01 3.35 -8.61
C VAL A 39 -15.45 3.87 -8.62
N ALA A 40 -15.74 4.88 -7.78
CA ALA A 40 -17.05 5.52 -7.74
C ALA A 40 -17.38 6.22 -9.06
N GLY A 41 -16.39 6.85 -9.70
CA GLY A 41 -16.55 7.43 -11.04
C GLY A 41 -16.95 6.40 -12.09
N CYS A 42 -16.29 5.25 -12.15
CA CYS A 42 -16.60 4.17 -13.08
C CYS A 42 -17.94 3.51 -12.80
N LEU A 43 -18.37 3.42 -11.54
CA LEU A 43 -19.72 2.97 -11.19
C LEU A 43 -20.79 3.90 -11.74
N LEU A 44 -20.68 5.20 -11.47
CA LEU A 44 -21.64 6.21 -11.93
C LEU A 44 -21.64 6.31 -13.46
N ALA A 45 -20.48 6.24 -14.09
CA ALA A 45 -20.36 6.18 -15.54
C ALA A 45 -20.98 4.90 -16.12
N GLY A 46 -20.82 3.77 -15.44
CA GLY A 46 -21.50 2.51 -15.76
C GLY A 46 -23.01 2.67 -15.70
N VAL A 47 -23.56 3.23 -14.62
CA VAL A 47 -25.00 3.50 -14.44
C VAL A 47 -25.54 4.40 -15.55
N LEU A 48 -24.81 5.44 -15.95
CA LEU A 48 -25.20 6.34 -17.04
C LEU A 48 -25.24 5.63 -18.38
N VAL A 49 -24.23 4.82 -18.70
CA VAL A 49 -24.18 4.04 -19.94
C VAL A 49 -25.24 2.92 -19.92
N GLY A 50 -25.49 2.31 -18.76
CA GLY A 50 -26.50 1.29 -18.52
C GLY A 50 -27.93 1.74 -18.82
N GLN A 51 -28.21 3.05 -18.81
CA GLN A 51 -29.52 3.59 -19.26
C GLN A 51 -29.84 3.23 -20.71
N THR A 52 -28.83 2.87 -21.53
CA THR A 52 -29.04 2.42 -22.91
C THR A 52 -29.56 0.99 -23.03
N GLY A 53 -29.55 0.21 -21.94
CA GLY A 53 -29.93 -1.21 -21.93
C GLY A 53 -28.87 -2.15 -22.49
N VAL A 54 -27.64 -1.67 -22.72
CA VAL A 54 -26.52 -2.52 -23.13
C VAL A 54 -26.18 -3.52 -22.02
N VAL A 55 -25.88 -4.76 -22.42
CA VAL A 55 -25.44 -5.82 -21.50
C VAL A 55 -24.02 -6.20 -21.86
N VAL A 56 -23.15 -6.23 -20.85
CA VAL A 56 -21.76 -6.69 -20.98
C VAL A 56 -21.68 -8.13 -20.46
N SER A 57 -20.81 -8.94 -21.05
CA SER A 57 -20.64 -10.35 -20.65
C SER A 57 -20.16 -10.48 -19.20
N ASP A 58 -20.78 -11.41 -18.47
CA ASP A 58 -20.36 -11.78 -17.12
C ASP A 58 -18.94 -12.37 -17.09
N ASP A 59 -18.48 -13.02 -18.17
CA ASP A 59 -17.11 -13.54 -18.24
C ASP A 59 -16.09 -12.40 -18.17
N VAL A 60 -16.37 -11.26 -18.82
CA VAL A 60 -15.52 -10.07 -18.76
C VAL A 60 -15.55 -9.48 -17.35
N LYS A 61 -16.76 -9.33 -16.77
CA LYS A 61 -16.95 -8.86 -15.39
C LYS A 61 -16.11 -9.68 -14.40
N GLN A 62 -16.22 -11.01 -14.47
CA GLN A 62 -15.55 -11.92 -13.54
C GLN A 62 -14.04 -12.00 -13.79
N ALA A 63 -13.58 -12.07 -15.04
CA ALA A 63 -12.14 -12.15 -15.34
C ALA A 63 -11.35 -10.96 -14.78
N PHE A 64 -11.85 -9.74 -14.95
CA PHE A 64 -11.21 -8.54 -14.41
C PHE A 64 -11.33 -8.44 -12.88
N PHE A 65 -12.43 -8.96 -12.30
CA PHE A 65 -12.57 -9.06 -10.85
C PHE A 65 -11.54 -10.01 -10.22
N LEU A 66 -11.29 -11.17 -10.85
CA LEU A 66 -10.29 -12.12 -10.37
C LEU A 66 -8.85 -11.55 -10.48
N LEU A 67 -8.54 -10.80 -11.55
CA LEU A 67 -7.26 -10.08 -11.65
C LEU A 67 -7.09 -9.06 -10.51
N PHE A 68 -8.14 -8.30 -10.22
CA PHE A 68 -8.19 -7.37 -9.10
C PHE A 68 -7.93 -8.06 -7.76
N LEU A 69 -8.67 -9.13 -7.44
CA LEU A 69 -8.49 -9.87 -6.19
C LEU A 69 -7.10 -10.51 -6.06
N PHE A 70 -6.58 -11.05 -7.16
CA PHE A 70 -5.21 -11.56 -7.19
C PHE A 70 -4.21 -10.46 -6.85
N SER A 71 -4.36 -9.27 -7.42
CA SER A 71 -3.43 -8.15 -7.19
C SER A 71 -3.43 -7.67 -5.74
N ILE A 72 -4.62 -7.60 -5.11
CA ILE A 72 -4.75 -7.29 -3.68
C ILE A 72 -4.05 -8.35 -2.85
N GLY A 73 -4.34 -9.63 -3.12
CA GLY A 73 -3.74 -10.75 -2.39
C GLY A 73 -2.22 -10.74 -2.54
N TYR A 74 -1.72 -10.63 -3.77
CA TYR A 74 -0.29 -10.61 -4.07
C TYR A 74 0.43 -9.45 -3.36
N ARG A 75 -0.16 -8.25 -3.37
CA ARG A 75 0.40 -7.06 -2.71
C ARG A 75 0.41 -7.18 -1.18
N THR A 76 -0.62 -7.79 -0.59
CA THR A 76 -0.81 -7.85 0.87
C THR A 76 -0.28 -9.13 1.52
N GLY A 77 0.02 -10.17 0.74
CA GLY A 77 0.50 -11.47 1.20
C GLY A 77 1.65 -11.41 2.21
N PRO A 78 2.78 -10.75 1.91
CA PRO A 78 3.91 -10.67 2.83
C PRO A 78 3.54 -10.10 4.21
N GLN A 79 2.76 -9.03 4.22
CA GLN A 79 2.29 -8.31 5.40
C GLN A 79 1.25 -9.13 6.18
N PHE A 80 0.31 -9.76 5.47
CA PHE A 80 -0.71 -10.62 6.05
C PHE A 80 -0.09 -11.80 6.79
N PHE A 81 0.80 -12.57 6.14
CA PHE A 81 1.45 -13.72 6.79
C PHE A 81 2.38 -13.31 7.92
N ARG A 82 2.97 -12.11 7.86
CA ARG A 82 3.75 -11.58 8.98
C ARG A 82 2.88 -11.17 10.16
N SER A 83 1.65 -10.70 9.91
CA SER A 83 0.71 -10.38 10.99
C SER A 83 0.48 -11.57 11.91
N LEU A 84 0.68 -12.81 11.44
CA LEU A 84 0.59 -14.01 12.29
C LEU A 84 1.63 -14.07 13.43
N ASN A 85 2.63 -13.18 13.45
CA ASN A 85 3.57 -13.06 14.57
C ASN A 85 3.00 -12.26 15.76
N LEU A 86 3.30 -12.72 16.97
CA LEU A 86 2.80 -12.19 18.25
C LEU A 86 3.09 -10.69 18.50
N GLY A 87 4.15 -10.14 17.89
CA GLY A 87 4.54 -8.73 18.09
C GLY A 87 3.58 -7.70 17.49
N ALA A 88 2.65 -8.13 16.62
CA ALA A 88 1.68 -7.25 15.96
C ALA A 88 0.24 -7.44 16.47
N LEU A 89 0.06 -8.19 17.58
CA LEU A 89 -1.24 -8.54 18.13
C LEU A 89 -2.17 -7.34 18.39
N PRO A 90 -1.70 -6.20 18.95
CA PRO A 90 -2.59 -5.07 19.21
C PRO A 90 -3.26 -4.53 17.95
N GLN A 91 -2.50 -4.27 16.89
CA GLN A 91 -3.03 -3.74 15.63
C GLN A 91 -3.94 -4.75 14.92
N ILE A 92 -3.63 -6.04 15.03
CA ILE A 92 -4.48 -7.11 14.47
C ILE A 92 -5.79 -7.20 15.23
N ALA A 93 -5.76 -7.20 16.56
CA ALA A 93 -6.95 -7.25 17.40
C ALA A 93 -7.89 -6.09 17.10
N ILE A 94 -7.35 -4.87 16.92
CA ILE A 94 -8.12 -3.68 16.56
C ILE A 94 -8.70 -3.79 15.15
N THR A 95 -7.92 -4.31 14.20
CA THR A 95 -8.39 -4.52 12.82
C THR A 95 -9.53 -5.53 12.78
N VAL A 96 -9.37 -6.67 13.45
CA VAL A 96 -10.41 -7.71 13.58
C VAL A 96 -11.65 -7.13 14.26
N LEU A 97 -11.48 -6.37 15.36
CA LEU A 97 -12.59 -5.72 16.05
C LEU A 97 -13.36 -4.79 15.11
N LEU A 98 -12.67 -3.92 14.37
CA LEU A 98 -13.29 -3.01 13.40
C LEU A 98 -14.10 -3.80 12.37
N CYS A 99 -13.49 -4.83 11.77
CA CYS A 99 -14.12 -5.64 10.73
C CYS A 99 -15.37 -6.36 11.27
N VAL A 100 -15.29 -6.94 12.47
CA VAL A 100 -16.42 -7.65 13.10
C VAL A 100 -17.54 -6.69 13.48
N VAL A 101 -17.21 -5.53 14.07
CA VAL A 101 -18.22 -4.53 14.43
C VAL A 101 -18.90 -3.96 13.19
N ALA A 102 -18.18 -3.74 12.10
CA ALA A 102 -18.76 -3.32 10.83
C ALA A 102 -19.78 -4.35 10.30
N LEU A 103 -19.40 -5.63 10.26
CA LEU A 103 -20.29 -6.72 9.82
C LEU A 103 -21.53 -6.83 10.71
N VAL A 104 -21.34 -6.93 12.04
CA VAL A 104 -22.45 -7.06 12.99
C VAL A 104 -23.38 -5.86 12.90
N THR A 105 -22.84 -4.65 12.77
CA THR A 105 -23.66 -3.44 12.61
C THR A 105 -24.48 -3.51 11.33
N ALA A 106 -23.88 -3.86 10.19
CA ALA A 106 -24.61 -4.01 8.93
C ALA A 106 -25.72 -5.06 9.01
N MET A 107 -25.43 -6.21 9.64
CA MET A 107 -26.42 -7.29 9.85
C MET A 107 -27.57 -6.88 10.77
N LEU A 108 -27.31 -6.06 11.78
CA LEU A 108 -28.36 -5.55 12.67
C LEU A 108 -29.19 -4.45 11.98
N LEU A 109 -28.55 -3.59 11.20
CA LEU A 109 -29.25 -2.52 10.47
C LEU A 109 -30.16 -3.07 9.38
N ALA A 110 -29.81 -4.20 8.75
CA ALA A 110 -30.62 -4.81 7.69
C ALA A 110 -32.10 -5.03 8.11
N PRO A 111 -32.43 -5.81 9.17
CA PRO A 111 -33.81 -5.97 9.61
C PRO A 111 -34.39 -4.71 10.26
N LEU A 112 -33.58 -3.88 10.94
CA LEU A 112 -34.05 -2.66 11.61
C LEU A 112 -34.54 -1.59 10.64
N MET A 113 -33.94 -1.52 9.45
CA MET A 113 -34.21 -0.52 8.44
C MET A 113 -34.95 -1.11 7.22
N GLY A 114 -35.29 -2.40 7.26
CA GLY A 114 -35.98 -3.10 6.18
C GLY A 114 -35.15 -3.20 4.89
N LEU A 115 -33.82 -3.33 5.01
CA LEU A 115 -32.92 -3.41 3.87
C LEU A 115 -32.93 -4.83 3.30
N SER A 116 -32.92 -4.93 1.98
CA SER A 116 -32.66 -6.20 1.29
C SER A 116 -31.21 -6.66 1.54
N VAL A 117 -30.94 -7.95 1.26
CA VAL A 117 -29.59 -8.53 1.39
C VAL A 117 -28.59 -7.78 0.48
N GLY A 118 -29.00 -7.44 -0.74
CA GLY A 118 -28.16 -6.69 -1.68
C GLY A 118 -27.81 -5.30 -1.15
N ILE A 119 -28.81 -4.55 -0.68
CA ILE A 119 -28.60 -3.20 -0.11
C ILE A 119 -27.70 -3.27 1.13
N ALA A 120 -27.91 -4.25 2.02
CA ALA A 120 -27.11 -4.42 3.23
C ALA A 120 -25.65 -4.80 2.92
N ALA A 121 -25.42 -5.70 1.96
CA ALA A 121 -24.07 -6.05 1.51
C ALA A 121 -23.35 -4.85 0.87
N GLY A 122 -24.07 -4.05 0.08
CA GLY A 122 -23.54 -2.83 -0.54
C GLY A 122 -23.24 -1.77 0.50
N LEU A 123 -24.11 -1.62 1.50
CA LEU A 123 -23.93 -0.73 2.64
C LEU A 123 -22.66 -1.06 3.42
N LEU A 124 -22.44 -2.34 3.74
CA LEU A 124 -21.21 -2.79 4.38
C LEU A 124 -19.98 -2.44 3.51
N ALA A 125 -19.97 -2.90 2.26
CA ALA A 125 -18.86 -2.70 1.34
C ALA A 125 -18.48 -1.22 1.19
N GLY A 126 -19.48 -0.35 0.99
CA GLY A 126 -19.25 1.09 0.83
C GLY A 126 -18.82 1.77 2.13
N ALA A 127 -19.49 1.48 3.27
CA ALA A 127 -19.23 2.16 4.52
C ALA A 127 -17.79 1.96 5.04
N VAL A 128 -17.24 0.75 4.87
CA VAL A 128 -15.82 0.45 5.17
C VAL A 128 -14.90 0.54 3.95
N THR A 129 -15.38 1.11 2.84
CA THR A 129 -14.63 1.36 1.61
C THR A 129 -13.95 0.14 0.97
N GLU A 130 -14.39 -1.08 1.31
CA GLU A 130 -13.81 -2.31 0.79
C GLU A 130 -14.56 -2.79 -0.46
N SER A 131 -13.91 -2.63 -1.61
CA SER A 131 -14.52 -2.96 -2.90
C SER A 131 -14.50 -4.46 -3.21
N ALA A 132 -13.61 -5.26 -2.62
CA ALA A 132 -13.64 -6.71 -2.79
C ALA A 132 -14.92 -7.32 -2.18
N THR A 133 -15.45 -6.74 -1.09
CA THR A 133 -16.71 -7.14 -0.47
C THR A 133 -17.87 -7.14 -1.47
N LEU A 134 -17.95 -6.12 -2.34
CA LEU A 134 -18.98 -6.00 -3.38
C LEU A 134 -19.02 -7.23 -4.28
N GLY A 135 -17.87 -7.60 -4.87
CA GLY A 135 -17.84 -8.73 -5.80
C GLY A 135 -17.85 -10.09 -5.14
N VAL A 136 -17.29 -10.22 -3.93
CA VAL A 136 -17.38 -11.47 -3.14
C VAL A 136 -18.83 -11.75 -2.72
N ALA A 137 -19.61 -10.72 -2.37
CA ALA A 137 -21.03 -10.88 -2.10
C ALA A 137 -21.83 -11.29 -3.35
N ILE A 138 -21.51 -10.73 -4.53
CA ILE A 138 -22.12 -11.12 -5.81
C ILE A 138 -21.82 -12.59 -6.15
N ASP A 139 -20.55 -13.04 -6.01
CA ASP A 139 -20.15 -14.44 -6.20
C ASP A 139 -20.85 -15.37 -5.19
N ALA A 140 -20.95 -14.94 -3.92
CA ALA A 140 -21.64 -15.71 -2.88
C ALA A 140 -23.14 -15.85 -3.15
N PHE A 141 -23.81 -14.79 -3.59
CA PHE A 141 -25.24 -14.81 -3.91
C PHE A 141 -25.53 -15.75 -5.09
N ALA A 142 -24.71 -15.71 -6.14
CA ALA A 142 -24.86 -16.60 -7.30
C ALA A 142 -24.81 -18.10 -6.94
N LYS A 143 -24.08 -18.45 -5.87
CA LYS A 143 -23.94 -19.85 -5.40
C LYS A 143 -25.12 -20.37 -4.61
N THR A 144 -26.05 -19.52 -4.22
CA THR A 144 -27.28 -19.92 -3.51
C THR A 144 -28.24 -20.69 -4.41
N GLY A 145 -28.00 -20.69 -5.72
CA GLY A 145 -28.91 -21.26 -6.73
C GLY A 145 -30.07 -20.32 -7.10
N ALA A 146 -29.95 -19.03 -6.75
CA ALA A 146 -30.89 -17.99 -7.17
C ALA A 146 -31.04 -17.97 -8.69
N ASP A 147 -32.26 -17.69 -9.15
CA ASP A 147 -32.52 -17.56 -10.59
C ASP A 147 -31.85 -16.28 -11.17
N PRO A 148 -31.68 -16.19 -12.51
CA PRO A 148 -31.04 -15.04 -13.12
C PRO A 148 -31.71 -13.69 -12.84
N ALA A 149 -33.02 -13.67 -12.57
CA ALA A 149 -33.75 -12.44 -12.26
C ALA A 149 -33.43 -11.95 -10.84
N ALA A 150 -33.41 -12.87 -9.86
CA ALA A 150 -32.99 -12.59 -8.50
C ALA A 150 -31.53 -12.14 -8.44
N GLN A 151 -30.63 -12.77 -9.22
CA GLN A 151 -29.24 -12.33 -9.35
C GLN A 151 -29.14 -10.89 -9.87
N GLN A 152 -29.91 -10.54 -10.90
CA GLN A 152 -29.91 -9.20 -11.47
C GLN A 152 -30.43 -8.15 -10.47
N ILE A 153 -31.47 -8.47 -9.70
CA ILE A 153 -31.99 -7.60 -8.64
C ILE A 153 -30.91 -7.39 -7.57
N PHE A 154 -30.29 -8.48 -7.10
CA PHE A 154 -29.21 -8.40 -6.11
C PHE A 154 -28.05 -7.54 -6.58
N GLU A 155 -27.59 -7.72 -7.83
CA GLU A 155 -26.51 -6.92 -8.42
C GLU A 155 -26.88 -5.42 -8.51
N ALA A 156 -28.14 -5.10 -8.82
CA ALA A 156 -28.59 -3.70 -8.85
C ALA A 156 -28.68 -3.08 -7.45
N GLU A 157 -29.18 -3.83 -6.48
CA GLU A 157 -29.30 -3.41 -5.08
C GLU A 157 -27.93 -3.20 -4.45
N ILE A 158 -27.00 -4.15 -4.60
CA ILE A 158 -25.66 -4.05 -4.03
C ILE A 158 -24.86 -2.91 -4.66
N ALA A 159 -25.01 -2.67 -5.97
CA ALA A 159 -24.44 -1.51 -6.65
C ALA A 159 -24.95 -0.19 -6.07
N THR A 160 -26.27 -0.10 -5.84
CA THR A 160 -26.93 1.06 -5.23
C THR A 160 -26.41 1.29 -3.80
N GLY A 161 -26.39 0.23 -2.98
CA GLY A 161 -25.89 0.29 -1.61
C GLY A 161 -24.45 0.76 -1.55
N PHE A 162 -23.57 0.15 -2.35
CA PHE A 162 -22.16 0.49 -2.41
C PHE A 162 -21.92 1.92 -2.88
N ALA A 163 -22.59 2.38 -3.93
CA ALA A 163 -22.38 3.73 -4.48
C ALA A 163 -22.64 4.83 -3.45
N VAL A 164 -23.77 4.76 -2.75
CA VAL A 164 -24.13 5.77 -1.73
C VAL A 164 -23.24 5.63 -0.51
N ALA A 165 -23.07 4.39 -0.02
CA ALA A 165 -22.33 4.13 1.21
C ALA A 165 -20.84 4.44 1.09
N TYR A 166 -20.23 4.28 -0.09
CA TYR A 166 -18.82 4.59 -0.33
C TYR A 166 -18.50 6.07 -0.08
N PHE A 167 -19.27 6.99 -0.66
CA PHE A 167 -19.05 8.43 -0.47
C PHE A 167 -19.23 8.83 0.99
N VAL A 168 -20.31 8.34 1.61
CA VAL A 168 -20.60 8.64 3.01
C VAL A 168 -19.54 8.03 3.92
N GLY A 169 -19.11 6.80 3.64
CA GLY A 169 -18.09 6.06 4.38
C GLY A 169 -16.75 6.78 4.38
N VAL A 170 -16.28 7.24 3.21
CA VAL A 170 -15.03 8.01 3.11
C VAL A 170 -15.14 9.31 3.89
N ILE A 171 -16.20 10.10 3.67
CA ILE A 171 -16.38 11.39 4.36
C ILE A 171 -16.49 11.19 5.87
N ALA A 172 -17.30 10.24 6.32
CA ALA A 172 -17.49 9.93 7.72
C ALA A 172 -16.17 9.45 8.36
N THR A 173 -15.38 8.63 7.68
CA THR A 173 -14.07 8.17 8.16
C THR A 173 -13.10 9.35 8.32
N ILE A 174 -13.03 10.24 7.32
CA ILE A 174 -12.20 11.45 7.37
C ILE A 174 -12.62 12.34 8.54
N VAL A 175 -13.91 12.68 8.64
CA VAL A 175 -14.43 13.53 9.72
C VAL A 175 -14.23 12.88 11.09
N PHE A 176 -14.43 11.57 11.19
CA PHE A 176 -14.27 10.83 12.43
C PHE A 176 -12.82 10.88 12.93
N HIS A 177 -11.83 10.60 12.09
CA HIS A 177 -10.43 10.61 12.51
C HIS A 177 -9.82 12.00 12.64
N THR A 178 -10.23 12.97 11.81
CA THR A 178 -9.65 14.32 11.83
C THR A 178 -10.33 15.27 12.81
N GLN A 179 -11.59 15.03 13.19
CA GLN A 179 -12.36 15.95 14.04
C GLN A 179 -12.96 15.32 15.29
N VAL A 180 -13.45 14.07 15.23
CA VAL A 180 -14.09 13.43 16.38
C VAL A 180 -13.04 12.81 17.30
N THR A 181 -12.11 12.04 16.73
CA THR A 181 -11.05 11.33 17.45
C THR A 181 -10.15 12.27 18.28
N PRO A 182 -9.67 13.42 17.76
CA PRO A 182 -8.89 14.37 18.56
C PRO A 182 -9.66 14.94 19.76
N ARG A 183 -10.98 15.15 19.61
CA ARG A 183 -11.84 15.60 20.71
C ARG A 183 -12.02 14.52 21.78
N ILE A 184 -12.12 13.25 21.37
CA ILE A 184 -12.18 12.11 22.31
C ILE A 184 -10.88 12.01 23.12
N PHE A 185 -9.74 12.27 22.48
CA PHE A 185 -8.42 12.19 23.14
C PHE A 185 -7.99 13.47 23.87
N GLY A 186 -8.70 14.57 23.66
CA GLY A 186 -8.36 15.86 24.29
C GLY A 186 -7.06 16.48 23.77
N ARG A 187 -6.52 15.99 22.65
CA ARG A 187 -5.30 16.48 22.01
C ARG A 187 -5.37 16.32 20.49
N SER A 188 -4.63 17.16 19.76
CA SER A 188 -4.60 17.11 18.31
C SER A 188 -3.74 15.95 17.79
N LEU A 189 -4.03 15.46 16.58
CA LEU A 189 -3.18 14.47 15.90
C LEU A 189 -1.76 14.99 15.69
N LYS A 190 -1.62 16.29 15.43
CA LYS A 190 -0.32 16.95 15.26
C LYS A 190 0.54 16.86 16.52
N GLU A 191 -0.04 17.15 17.69
CA GLU A 191 0.67 17.03 18.97
C GLU A 191 1.05 15.57 19.26
N ALA A 192 0.11 14.63 19.09
CA ALA A 192 0.36 13.21 19.34
C ALA A 192 1.42 12.61 18.39
N CYS A 193 1.46 13.06 17.13
CA CYS A 193 2.50 12.63 16.18
C CYS A 193 3.84 13.28 16.49
N ALA A 194 3.89 14.58 16.80
CA ALA A 194 5.15 15.26 17.14
C ALA A 194 5.82 14.65 18.38
N GLU A 195 5.05 14.26 19.39
CA GLU A 195 5.57 13.52 20.55
C GLU A 195 6.16 12.17 20.14
N TYR A 196 5.44 11.40 19.32
CA TYR A 196 5.91 10.10 18.85
C TYR A 196 7.14 10.20 17.93
N GLU A 197 7.23 11.25 17.12
CA GLU A 197 8.42 11.54 16.31
C GLU A 197 9.63 11.81 17.19
N ALA A 198 9.46 12.57 18.28
CA ALA A 198 10.52 12.81 19.26
C ALA A 198 10.97 11.49 19.94
N GLU A 199 10.04 10.60 20.27
CA GLU A 199 10.35 9.26 20.77
C GLU A 199 11.11 8.41 19.74
N LEU A 200 10.74 8.48 18.46
CA LEU A 200 11.37 7.72 17.37
C LEU A 200 12.76 8.22 17.00
N ASP A 201 13.06 9.51 17.15
CA ASP A 201 14.41 10.04 16.94
C ASP A 201 15.31 9.84 18.16
N GLY A 202 14.74 9.85 19.37
CA GLY A 202 15.45 9.76 20.64
C GLY A 202 16.19 11.05 21.03
N ASP A 203 16.96 11.02 22.12
CA ASP A 203 17.71 12.18 22.68
C ASP A 203 18.94 12.63 21.85
N GLN A 204 19.15 12.04 20.67
CA GLN A 204 20.28 12.37 19.79
C GLN A 204 19.77 13.00 18.50
N HIS A 205 20.46 14.05 18.04
CA HIS A 205 20.11 14.86 16.87
C HIS A 205 19.52 14.05 15.68
N PRO A 206 18.52 14.63 14.97
CA PRO A 206 17.77 13.95 13.91
C PRO A 206 18.69 13.34 12.86
N VAL A 207 18.37 12.12 12.41
CA VAL A 207 19.22 11.39 11.43
C VAL A 207 19.09 11.91 10.01
N VAL A 208 18.19 12.84 9.71
CA VAL A 208 18.05 13.36 8.35
C VAL A 208 17.75 14.87 8.36
N SER A 209 18.80 15.68 8.22
CA SER A 209 18.62 17.01 7.61
C SER A 209 18.31 16.79 6.13
N GLN A 210 17.15 17.26 5.65
CA GLN A 210 16.74 17.22 4.24
C GLN A 210 17.63 18.08 3.32
N HIS A 211 18.61 18.78 3.86
CA HIS A 211 19.53 19.64 3.12
C HIS A 211 20.97 19.38 3.60
N ARG A 212 21.62 18.38 3.03
CA ARG A 212 23.08 18.25 3.09
C ARG A 212 23.59 17.93 1.69
N ASP A 213 24.35 18.86 1.12
CA ASP A 213 25.10 18.69 -0.12
C ASP A 213 26.13 17.57 0.11
N PHE A 214 25.86 16.42 -0.49
CA PHE A 214 26.86 15.36 -0.59
C PHE A 214 27.69 15.68 -1.84
N GLU A 215 28.99 15.85 -1.64
CA GLU A 215 29.93 16.21 -2.70
C GLU A 215 31.01 15.14 -2.77
N ALA A 216 31.70 15.08 -3.90
CA ALA A 216 32.98 14.41 -4.00
C ALA A 216 34.05 15.45 -4.32
N ARG A 217 35.19 15.36 -3.63
CA ARG A 217 36.35 16.22 -3.86
C ARG A 217 37.58 15.35 -4.02
N ALA A 218 38.49 15.78 -4.87
CA ALA A 218 39.70 15.04 -5.18
C ALA A 218 40.88 15.71 -4.48
N TYR A 219 41.68 14.92 -3.76
CA TYR A 219 42.85 15.40 -3.03
C TYR A 219 44.09 14.65 -3.50
N ARG A 220 45.15 15.38 -3.83
CA ARG A 220 46.46 14.79 -4.07
C ARG A 220 47.05 14.38 -2.73
N ILE A 221 47.30 13.09 -2.56
CA ILE A 221 47.72 12.52 -1.27
C ILE A 221 49.11 13.05 -0.89
N ASN A 222 49.19 13.67 0.28
CA ASN A 222 50.45 14.12 0.89
C ASN A 222 51.32 12.90 1.25
N PRO A 223 52.65 12.96 1.03
CA PRO A 223 53.62 11.94 1.45
C PRO A 223 53.40 11.34 2.85
N ASP A 224 52.91 12.11 3.82
CA ASP A 224 52.65 11.65 5.19
C ASP A 224 51.59 10.53 5.28
N PHE A 225 50.69 10.46 4.29
CA PHE A 225 49.66 9.43 4.18
C PHE A 225 50.02 8.32 3.17
N ALA A 226 51.11 8.48 2.43
CA ALA A 226 51.60 7.44 1.52
C ALA A 226 52.08 6.21 2.33
N GLY A 227 51.75 5.01 1.85
CA GLY A 227 52.02 3.75 2.54
C GLY A 227 50.95 3.34 3.55
N GLN A 228 49.96 4.19 3.84
CA GLN A 228 48.78 3.82 4.63
C GLN A 228 47.71 3.15 3.75
N THR A 229 46.90 2.29 4.36
CA THR A 229 45.75 1.70 3.68
C THR A 229 44.55 2.65 3.72
N VAL A 230 43.66 2.54 2.72
CA VAL A 230 42.39 3.27 2.72
C VAL A 230 41.60 3.02 4.02
N ALA A 231 41.56 1.77 4.50
CA ALA A 231 40.87 1.45 5.75
C ALA A 231 41.42 2.23 6.96
N THR A 232 42.74 2.36 7.08
CA THR A 232 43.38 3.11 8.17
C THR A 232 42.99 4.58 8.14
N LEU A 233 42.86 5.18 6.96
CA LEU A 233 42.48 6.57 6.82
C LEU A 233 40.98 6.77 7.11
N GLU A 234 40.13 5.84 6.65
CA GLU A 234 38.69 5.87 6.94
C GLU A 234 38.35 5.64 8.43
N GLU A 235 39.23 4.96 9.19
CA GLU A 235 39.07 4.83 10.65
C GLU A 235 39.16 6.18 11.39
N HIS A 236 39.86 7.16 10.83
CA HIS A 236 39.94 8.51 11.39
C HIS A 236 38.69 9.35 11.12
N VAL A 237 37.77 8.88 10.26
CA VAL A 237 36.47 9.51 10.04
C VAL A 237 35.59 9.22 11.26
N PRO A 238 35.08 10.26 11.97
CA PRO A 238 34.25 10.05 13.14
C PRO A 238 33.06 9.14 12.83
N PRO A 239 32.64 8.23 13.74
CA PRO A 239 31.64 7.21 13.42
C PRO A 239 30.28 7.73 12.93
N HIS A 240 29.96 8.99 13.25
CA HIS A 240 28.72 9.68 12.92
C HIS A 240 28.82 10.51 11.63
N VAL A 241 29.99 10.56 10.99
CA VAL A 241 30.21 11.27 9.73
C VAL A 241 30.25 10.27 8.58
N ARG A 242 29.57 10.63 7.48
CA ARG A 242 29.61 9.86 6.23
C ARG A 242 30.63 10.51 5.29
N ALA A 243 31.84 9.96 5.26
CA ALA A 243 32.88 10.26 4.29
C ALA A 243 33.69 9.00 4.01
N TYR A 244 34.03 8.75 2.74
CA TYR A 244 34.79 7.57 2.31
C TYR A 244 35.59 7.85 1.05
N PHE A 245 36.62 7.06 0.81
CA PHE A 245 37.41 7.09 -0.42
C PHE A 245 36.70 6.25 -1.48
N ASP A 246 36.32 6.83 -2.61
CA ASP A 246 35.61 6.09 -3.66
C ASP A 246 36.55 5.47 -4.70
N ARG A 247 37.49 6.27 -5.19
CA ARG A 247 38.45 5.88 -6.24
C ARG A 247 39.69 6.74 -6.22
N VAL A 248 40.77 6.20 -6.75
CA VAL A 248 42.09 6.83 -6.78
C VAL A 248 42.62 6.84 -8.20
N ARG A 249 43.08 8.00 -8.67
CA ARG A 249 43.89 8.10 -9.88
C ARG A 249 45.35 7.81 -9.52
N ARG A 250 45.93 6.84 -10.23
CA ARG A 250 47.37 6.51 -10.18
C ARG A 250 47.94 6.57 -11.59
N GLY A 251 48.71 7.61 -11.87
CA GLY A 251 49.11 7.94 -13.24
C GLY A 251 47.88 8.20 -14.11
N ASP A 252 47.75 7.46 -15.22
CA ASP A 252 46.61 7.61 -16.14
C ASP A 252 45.41 6.72 -15.80
N ASN A 253 45.52 5.84 -14.79
CA ASN A 253 44.46 4.89 -14.46
C ASN A 253 43.63 5.37 -13.27
N ILE A 254 42.30 5.30 -13.41
CA ILE A 254 41.36 5.45 -12.28
C ILE A 254 41.03 4.06 -11.74
N LEU A 255 41.31 3.84 -10.47
CA LEU A 255 41.12 2.57 -9.79
C LEU A 255 40.05 2.73 -8.70
N PRO A 256 39.05 1.84 -8.61
CA PRO A 256 38.14 1.83 -7.46
C PRO A 256 38.92 1.47 -6.20
N THR A 257 38.65 2.13 -5.09
CA THR A 257 39.34 1.82 -3.83
C THR A 257 38.91 0.46 -3.27
N THR A 258 39.83 -0.18 -2.57
CA THR A 258 39.56 -1.33 -1.70
C THR A 258 40.10 -1.01 -0.32
N LYS A 259 39.54 -1.62 0.73
CA LYS A 259 40.02 -1.40 2.11
C LYS A 259 41.53 -1.61 2.26
N ASP A 260 42.06 -2.61 1.57
CA ASP A 260 43.48 -2.98 1.61
C ASP A 260 44.35 -2.20 0.61
N MET A 261 43.77 -1.25 -0.14
CA MET A 261 44.51 -0.45 -1.10
C MET A 261 45.49 0.46 -0.36
N ILE A 262 46.78 0.30 -0.65
CA ILE A 262 47.84 1.17 -0.15
C ILE A 262 47.92 2.42 -1.04
N LEU A 263 47.75 3.59 -0.45
CA LEU A 263 47.93 4.87 -1.14
C LEU A 263 49.41 5.13 -1.41
N GLN A 264 49.73 5.62 -2.60
CA GLN A 264 51.08 5.94 -3.03
C GLN A 264 51.25 7.46 -3.15
N GLU A 265 52.50 7.90 -3.04
CA GLU A 265 52.82 9.30 -3.29
C GLU A 265 52.43 9.68 -4.73
N GLY A 266 51.75 10.82 -4.87
CA GLY A 266 51.26 11.31 -6.17
C GLY A 266 49.89 10.77 -6.59
N ASP A 267 49.30 9.82 -5.85
CA ASP A 267 47.90 9.42 -6.02
C ASP A 267 46.98 10.63 -5.83
N ILE A 268 45.90 10.68 -6.61
CA ILE A 268 44.80 11.64 -6.40
C ILE A 268 43.58 10.82 -5.98
N ALA A 269 43.06 11.06 -4.77
CA ALA A 269 41.94 10.31 -4.23
C ALA A 269 40.66 11.13 -4.25
N ALA A 270 39.58 10.57 -4.83
CA ALA A 270 38.24 11.11 -4.71
C ALA A 270 37.62 10.67 -3.38
N ILE A 271 37.21 11.65 -2.58
CA ILE A 271 36.57 11.46 -1.28
C ILE A 271 35.14 11.97 -1.39
N ALA A 272 34.19 11.06 -1.18
CA ALA A 272 32.78 11.37 -1.22
C ALA A 272 32.27 11.54 0.22
N GLY A 273 31.61 12.65 0.51
CA GLY A 273 31.28 13.01 1.88
C GLY A 273 30.29 14.15 2.02
N LEU A 274 29.88 14.41 3.26
CA LEU A 274 29.17 15.65 3.60
C LEU A 274 30.05 16.86 3.28
N ARG A 275 29.52 17.84 2.53
CA ARG A 275 30.25 19.06 2.16
C ARG A 275 30.96 19.72 3.34
N SER A 276 30.30 19.84 4.50
CA SER A 276 30.92 20.43 5.70
C SER A 276 32.17 19.66 6.17
N TYR A 277 32.12 18.33 6.16
CA TYR A 277 33.27 17.51 6.53
C TYR A 277 34.40 17.59 5.51
N LEU A 278 34.05 17.60 4.21
CA LEU A 278 35.05 17.71 3.15
C LEU A 278 35.76 19.06 3.17
N ILE A 279 35.06 20.15 3.51
CA ILE A 279 35.68 21.47 3.64
C ILE A 279 36.56 21.56 4.89
N ASP A 280 36.07 21.06 6.03
CA ASP A 280 36.75 21.28 7.32
C ASP A 280 37.89 20.30 7.59
N HIS A 281 37.82 19.07 7.05
CA HIS A 281 38.70 17.96 7.48
C HIS A 281 39.46 17.26 6.36
N ALA A 282 38.90 17.15 5.15
CA ALA A 282 39.60 16.50 4.04
C ALA A 282 40.87 17.23 3.52
N PRO A 283 41.06 18.57 3.66
CA PRO A 283 42.29 19.24 3.23
C PRO A 283 43.55 18.76 3.96
N VAL A 284 43.42 18.07 5.10
CA VAL A 284 44.57 17.46 5.78
C VAL A 284 45.26 16.41 4.89
N LEU A 285 44.51 15.75 4.01
CA LEU A 285 45.01 14.67 3.16
C LEU A 285 45.91 15.18 2.02
N GLY A 286 45.82 16.47 1.71
CA GLY A 286 46.70 17.17 0.76
C GLY A 286 45.96 18.25 -0.04
N GLU A 287 46.56 18.64 -1.17
CA GLU A 287 46.03 19.69 -2.03
C GLU A 287 44.76 19.22 -2.76
N GLU A 288 43.69 20.01 -2.71
CA GLU A 288 42.48 19.78 -3.50
C GLU A 288 42.79 20.00 -4.99
N VAL A 289 42.49 19.00 -5.81
CA VAL A 289 42.72 19.03 -7.26
C VAL A 289 41.38 18.91 -7.97
N GLU A 290 41.14 19.76 -8.96
CA GLU A 290 40.00 19.60 -9.85
C GLU A 290 40.33 18.56 -10.92
N ASP A 291 39.80 17.34 -10.76
CA ASP A 291 39.97 16.23 -11.70
C ASP A 291 38.58 15.77 -12.18
N PRO A 292 38.04 16.34 -13.28
CA PRO A 292 36.68 16.08 -13.73
C PRO A 292 36.38 14.61 -14.00
N GLU A 293 37.34 13.86 -14.56
CA GLU A 293 37.17 12.44 -14.89
C GLU A 293 37.19 11.57 -13.62
N LEU A 294 38.04 11.89 -12.64
CA LEU A 294 38.05 11.23 -11.33
C LEU A 294 36.81 11.60 -10.49
N LEU A 295 36.23 12.78 -10.70
CA LEU A 295 35.05 13.28 -9.97
C LEU A 295 33.71 12.99 -10.64
N ASP A 296 33.69 12.51 -11.89
CA ASP A 296 32.49 12.06 -12.61
C ASP A 296 31.96 10.74 -12.06
N LEU A 297 31.44 10.78 -10.83
CA LEU A 297 30.93 9.63 -10.10
C LEU A 297 29.50 9.37 -10.59
N PRO A 298 29.22 8.24 -11.26
CA PRO A 298 27.84 7.86 -11.56
C PRO A 298 27.14 7.50 -10.25
N VAL A 299 26.53 8.50 -9.61
CA VAL A 299 25.63 8.28 -8.48
C VAL A 299 24.33 7.76 -9.05
N GLU A 300 24.09 6.48 -8.84
CA GLU A 300 22.83 5.84 -9.21
C GLU A 300 21.87 5.93 -8.02
N THR A 301 20.58 5.94 -8.31
CA THR A 301 19.54 5.71 -7.30
C THR A 301 18.81 4.43 -7.67
N ASN A 302 18.91 3.44 -6.80
CA ASN A 302 18.33 2.13 -7.02
C ASN A 302 17.51 1.71 -5.81
N ASP A 303 16.50 0.89 -6.07
CA ASP A 303 15.66 0.32 -5.03
C ASP A 303 16.24 -1.02 -4.55
N ILE A 304 16.34 -1.18 -3.24
CA ILE A 304 16.75 -2.41 -2.58
C ILE A 304 15.56 -2.92 -1.79
N VAL A 305 15.09 -4.13 -2.09
CA VAL A 305 14.01 -4.71 -1.29
C VAL A 305 14.57 -5.51 -0.13
N VAL A 306 14.10 -5.20 1.07
CA VAL A 306 14.54 -5.81 2.32
C VAL A 306 14.06 -7.25 2.40
N THR A 307 15.01 -8.19 2.42
CA THR A 307 14.71 -9.62 2.55
C THR A 307 15.59 -10.35 3.56
N ASN A 308 16.73 -9.78 3.92
CA ASN A 308 17.66 -10.44 4.84
C ASN A 308 17.10 -10.46 6.27
N SER A 309 16.98 -11.65 6.86
CA SER A 309 16.49 -11.83 8.23
C SER A 309 17.34 -11.10 9.27
N ASP A 310 18.62 -10.87 8.98
CA ASP A 310 19.54 -10.16 9.88
C ASP A 310 19.25 -8.67 9.96
N VAL A 311 18.47 -8.10 9.04
CA VAL A 311 18.07 -6.68 9.06
C VAL A 311 16.57 -6.50 9.31
N VAL A 312 15.78 -7.55 9.10
CA VAL A 312 14.34 -7.54 9.37
C VAL A 312 14.10 -7.42 10.88
N ASN A 313 13.15 -6.57 11.26
CA ASN A 313 12.85 -6.20 12.65
C ASN A 313 13.95 -5.39 13.36
N LYS A 314 14.98 -4.91 12.65
CA LYS A 314 15.94 -3.94 13.19
C LYS A 314 15.52 -2.51 12.90
N THR A 315 15.91 -1.59 13.78
CA THR A 315 15.63 -0.17 13.60
C THR A 315 16.61 0.47 12.61
N LEU A 316 16.20 1.55 11.93
CA LEU A 316 17.11 2.34 11.08
C LEU A 316 18.31 2.85 11.88
N GLY A 317 18.12 3.18 13.15
CA GLY A 317 19.16 3.60 14.08
C GLY A 317 20.23 2.51 14.27
N GLU A 318 19.83 1.27 14.52
CA GLU A 318 20.75 0.12 14.59
C GLU A 318 21.49 -0.11 13.28
N LEU A 319 20.75 -0.11 12.16
CA LEU A 319 21.32 -0.36 10.84
C LEU A 319 22.24 0.77 10.38
N SER A 320 22.01 2.01 10.82
CA SER A 320 22.87 3.15 10.50
C SER A 320 24.28 3.03 11.08
N GLN A 321 24.49 2.18 12.10
CA GLN A 321 25.80 1.94 12.69
C GLN A 321 26.63 0.92 11.89
N HIS A 322 26.03 0.19 10.95
CA HIS A 322 26.74 -0.77 10.13
C HIS A 322 27.72 -0.04 9.18
N PRO A 323 28.94 -0.57 8.97
CA PRO A 323 29.91 0.04 8.06
C PRO A 323 29.37 0.25 6.65
N GLN A 324 28.57 -0.69 6.13
CA GLN A 324 27.94 -0.58 4.81
C GLN A 324 26.91 0.57 4.71
N ALA A 325 26.34 1.03 5.83
CA ALA A 325 25.40 2.14 5.82
C ALA A 325 26.06 3.52 5.62
N ARG A 326 27.40 3.59 5.71
CA ARG A 326 28.18 4.83 5.49
C ARG A 326 28.34 5.17 4.00
N THR A 327 28.27 4.17 3.14
CA THR A 327 28.58 4.30 1.71
C THR A 327 27.36 4.58 0.83
N ILE A 328 26.16 4.36 1.36
CA ILE A 328 24.87 4.60 0.68
C ILE A 328 23.97 5.57 1.44
N PHE A 329 23.14 6.30 0.71
CA PHE A 329 22.17 7.27 1.26
C PHE A 329 20.76 6.76 1.13
N LEU A 330 20.04 6.63 2.24
CA LEU A 330 18.63 6.30 2.22
C LEU A 330 17.81 7.55 1.81
N ARG A 331 17.12 7.48 0.67
CA ARG A 331 16.24 8.54 0.14
C ARG A 331 14.78 8.35 0.53
N GLY A 332 14.37 7.11 0.70
CA GLY A 332 12.99 6.75 0.94
C GLY A 332 12.87 5.30 1.39
N ILE A 333 11.79 5.03 2.11
CA ILE A 333 11.33 3.69 2.38
C ILE A 333 9.89 3.62 1.91
N MET A 334 9.56 2.61 1.12
CA MET A 334 8.20 2.34 0.68
C MET A 334 7.73 1.02 1.28
N ARG A 335 6.53 1.03 1.86
CA ARG A 335 5.88 -0.14 2.46
C ARG A 335 4.44 -0.18 1.97
N SER A 336 4.07 -1.26 1.29
CA SER A 336 2.71 -1.46 0.77
C SER A 336 2.23 -0.31 -0.14
N GLY A 337 3.13 0.29 -0.93
CA GLY A 337 2.81 1.44 -1.80
C GLY A 337 2.86 2.81 -1.11
N GLU A 338 3.01 2.86 0.21
CA GLU A 338 3.07 4.13 0.96
C GLU A 338 4.49 4.47 1.41
N ARG A 339 4.83 5.75 1.42
CA ARG A 339 6.14 6.23 1.88
C ARG A 339 6.18 6.29 3.40
N LEU A 340 7.14 5.60 4.02
CA LEU A 340 7.36 5.69 5.46
C LEU A 340 8.16 6.93 5.83
N PRO A 341 7.98 7.46 7.06
CA PRO A 341 8.92 8.42 7.61
C PRO A 341 10.31 7.80 7.80
N ILE A 342 11.36 8.63 7.79
CA ILE A 342 12.74 8.20 8.01
C ILE A 342 13.20 8.71 9.39
N PHE A 343 12.89 7.95 10.44
CA PHE A 343 13.36 8.19 11.81
C PHE A 343 14.19 7.02 12.32
N ARG A 344 15.06 7.25 13.31
CA ARG A 344 15.94 6.20 13.85
C ARG A 344 15.18 4.98 14.35
N GLY A 345 14.07 5.17 15.04
CA GLY A 345 13.23 4.12 15.60
C GLY A 345 12.38 3.37 14.59
N VAL A 346 12.33 3.80 13.33
CA VAL A 346 11.57 3.08 12.29
C VAL A 346 12.20 1.71 12.08
N THR A 347 11.38 0.67 12.27
CA THR A 347 11.81 -0.72 12.13
C THR A 347 11.63 -1.18 10.69
N LEU A 348 12.68 -1.76 10.10
CA LEU A 348 12.63 -2.31 8.75
C LEU A 348 11.92 -3.65 8.72
N HIS A 349 11.05 -3.77 7.73
CA HIS A 349 10.14 -4.88 7.57
C HIS A 349 10.51 -5.65 6.29
N LYS A 350 10.37 -6.99 6.34
CA LYS A 350 10.56 -7.81 5.14
C LYS A 350 9.58 -7.34 4.06
N GLY A 351 10.10 -7.01 2.88
CA GLY A 351 9.33 -6.45 1.78
C GLY A 351 9.34 -4.93 1.68
N ASP A 352 9.89 -4.22 2.66
CA ASP A 352 10.14 -2.78 2.52
C ASP A 352 11.09 -2.53 1.35
N VAL A 353 10.83 -1.49 0.57
CA VAL A 353 11.69 -1.06 -0.53
C VAL A 353 12.46 0.17 -0.08
N LEU A 354 13.78 0.04 0.01
CA LEU A 354 14.69 1.12 0.35
C LEU A 354 15.19 1.76 -0.93
N THR A 355 14.81 3.00 -1.18
CA THR A 355 15.41 3.79 -2.26
C THR A 355 16.73 4.34 -1.76
N VAL A 356 17.84 3.86 -2.32
CA VAL A 356 19.19 4.26 -1.92
C VAL A 356 19.94 4.94 -3.06
N SER A 357 20.73 5.96 -2.73
CA SER A 357 21.65 6.60 -3.67
C SER A 357 23.10 6.30 -3.29
N GLY A 358 23.95 6.04 -4.27
CA GLY A 358 25.38 5.78 -4.08
C GLY A 358 26.05 5.37 -5.38
N THR A 359 27.34 5.01 -5.34
CA THR A 359 27.99 4.39 -6.50
C THR A 359 27.50 2.96 -6.67
N ARG A 360 27.51 2.45 -7.91
CA ARG A 360 27.00 1.12 -8.25
C ARG A 360 27.56 0.01 -7.35
N ARG A 361 28.86 0.04 -7.07
CA ARG A 361 29.53 -0.93 -6.18
C ARG A 361 28.96 -0.89 -4.76
N HIS A 362 28.82 0.30 -4.16
CA HIS A 362 28.29 0.44 -2.81
C HIS A 362 26.81 0.06 -2.71
N ILE A 363 26.04 0.30 -3.77
CA ILE A 363 24.66 -0.15 -3.88
C ILE A 363 24.61 -1.68 -3.92
N GLU A 364 25.49 -2.33 -4.69
CA GLU A 364 25.58 -3.80 -4.75
C GLU A 364 25.99 -4.42 -3.39
N ASP A 365 26.96 -3.82 -2.70
CA ASP A 365 27.37 -4.24 -1.35
C ASP A 365 26.23 -4.08 -0.33
N ALA A 366 25.52 -2.95 -0.36
CA ALA A 366 24.36 -2.70 0.48
C ALA A 366 23.22 -3.66 0.18
N ALA A 367 22.99 -3.96 -1.10
CA ALA A 367 21.98 -4.93 -1.51
C ALA A 367 22.30 -6.32 -0.97
N ALA A 368 23.55 -6.78 -1.06
CA ALA A 368 23.97 -8.06 -0.48
C ALA A 368 23.72 -8.14 1.03
N ALA A 369 23.85 -7.03 1.76
CA ALA A 369 23.59 -6.97 3.19
C ALA A 369 22.09 -6.85 3.55
N LEU A 370 21.33 -6.05 2.81
CA LEU A 370 19.94 -5.70 3.13
C LEU A 370 18.91 -6.66 2.49
N GLY A 371 19.21 -7.17 1.31
CA GLY A 371 18.32 -8.02 0.53
C GLY A 371 18.81 -8.21 -0.90
N TYR A 372 18.20 -7.52 -1.85
CA TYR A 372 18.64 -7.55 -3.24
C TYR A 372 18.24 -6.27 -3.98
N LEU A 373 18.99 -5.94 -5.03
CA LEU A 373 18.63 -4.87 -5.95
C LEU A 373 17.38 -5.26 -6.70
N ASP A 374 16.36 -4.40 -6.70
CA ASP A 374 15.24 -4.53 -7.62
C ASP A 374 15.71 -4.17 -9.04
N ARG A 375 16.55 -5.05 -9.62
CA ARG A 375 17.06 -4.91 -10.98
C ARG A 375 15.86 -5.02 -11.90
N GLU A 376 15.62 -3.95 -12.68
CA GLU A 376 14.52 -3.80 -13.63
C GLU A 376 14.31 -5.08 -14.47
N THR A 377 13.50 -6.01 -13.99
CA THR A 377 12.89 -7.02 -14.83
C THR A 377 11.53 -6.44 -15.16
N LYS A 378 11.30 -6.03 -16.41
CA LYS A 378 10.03 -5.39 -16.78
C LYS A 378 8.93 -6.39 -17.07
N GLU A 379 9.28 -7.67 -17.14
CA GLU A 379 8.36 -8.73 -17.53
C GLU A 379 7.61 -9.29 -16.32
N THR A 380 6.29 -9.29 -16.42
CA THR A 380 5.40 -9.97 -15.48
C THR A 380 5.47 -11.48 -15.72
N ASP A 381 5.68 -12.25 -14.66
CA ASP A 381 5.56 -13.71 -14.69
C ASP A 381 4.08 -14.12 -14.80
N MET A 382 3.55 -14.10 -16.03
CA MET A 382 2.14 -14.36 -16.28
C MET A 382 1.75 -15.83 -16.05
N VAL A 383 2.72 -16.75 -16.14
CA VAL A 383 2.50 -18.16 -15.76
C VAL A 383 2.18 -18.23 -14.27
N PHE A 384 2.95 -17.53 -13.44
CA PHE A 384 2.70 -17.45 -12.00
C PHE A 384 1.35 -16.81 -11.67
N VAL A 385 1.04 -15.67 -12.29
CA VAL A 385 -0.26 -14.98 -12.10
C VAL A 385 -1.43 -15.90 -12.48
N ALA A 386 -1.43 -16.44 -13.70
CA ALA A 386 -2.50 -17.29 -14.18
C ALA A 386 -2.63 -18.59 -13.36
N PHE A 387 -1.51 -19.18 -12.96
CA PHE A 387 -1.50 -20.39 -12.13
C PHE A 387 -2.14 -20.16 -10.77
N PHE A 388 -1.80 -19.08 -10.06
CA PHE A 388 -2.37 -18.81 -8.73
C PHE A 388 -3.82 -18.32 -8.79
N ILE A 389 -4.25 -17.65 -9.86
CA ILE A 389 -5.67 -17.38 -10.11
C ILE A 389 -6.42 -18.71 -10.33
N LEU A 390 -5.94 -19.57 -11.22
CA LEU A 390 -6.57 -20.86 -11.48
C LEU A 390 -6.61 -21.74 -10.22
N LEU A 391 -5.46 -21.92 -9.56
CA LEU A 391 -5.33 -22.75 -8.37
C LEU A 391 -6.17 -22.20 -7.21
N GLY A 392 -6.11 -20.89 -6.97
CA GLY A 392 -6.92 -20.22 -5.96
C GLY A 392 -8.40 -20.41 -6.22
N GLY A 393 -8.86 -20.16 -7.46
CA GLY A 393 -10.23 -20.39 -7.87
C GLY A 393 -10.68 -21.83 -7.66
N LEU A 394 -9.88 -22.81 -8.11
CA LEU A 394 -10.16 -24.24 -7.94
C LEU A 394 -10.25 -24.65 -6.46
N ILE A 395 -9.39 -24.13 -5.60
CA ILE A 395 -9.42 -24.39 -4.15
C ILE A 395 -10.63 -23.71 -3.49
N GLY A 396 -11.09 -22.58 -4.01
CA GLY A 396 -12.22 -21.84 -3.48
C GLY A 396 -13.60 -22.34 -3.92
N ILE A 397 -13.66 -23.20 -4.96
CA ILE A 397 -14.92 -23.80 -5.45
C ILE A 397 -15.57 -24.76 -4.42
N PRO A 398 -14.86 -25.72 -3.81
CA PRO A 398 -15.45 -26.64 -2.86
C PRO A 398 -16.17 -25.94 -1.70
N ALA A 399 -17.39 -26.38 -1.40
CA ALA A 399 -18.10 -25.97 -0.21
C ALA A 399 -17.68 -26.82 1.01
N LEU A 400 -17.24 -26.17 2.08
CA LEU A 400 -17.08 -26.82 3.38
C LEU A 400 -18.45 -26.97 4.03
N LYS A 401 -18.96 -28.20 4.10
CA LYS A 401 -20.25 -28.48 4.75
C LYS A 401 -20.05 -28.56 6.26
N PHE A 402 -20.55 -27.58 7.01
CA PHE A 402 -20.66 -27.59 8.46
C PHE A 402 -22.14 -27.78 8.85
N GLY A 403 -22.59 -29.03 8.97
CA GLY A 403 -23.99 -29.34 9.26
C GLY A 403 -24.91 -28.92 8.12
N ALA A 404 -25.87 -28.03 8.40
CA ALA A 404 -26.76 -27.44 7.38
C ALA A 404 -26.13 -26.24 6.63
N LEU A 405 -24.96 -25.76 7.07
CA LEU A 405 -24.30 -24.60 6.50
C LEU A 405 -23.24 -25.06 5.47
N GLU A 406 -23.46 -24.76 4.19
CA GLU A 406 -22.45 -24.96 3.15
C GLU A 406 -21.61 -23.69 2.99
N LEU A 407 -20.45 -23.63 3.66
CA LEU A 407 -19.49 -22.54 3.53
C LEU A 407 -18.56 -22.79 2.34
N GLY A 408 -19.02 -22.44 1.14
CA GLY A 408 -18.16 -22.31 -0.03
C GLY A 408 -17.43 -20.97 -0.01
N LEU A 409 -16.10 -20.99 -0.11
CA LEU A 409 -15.31 -19.76 -0.06
C LEU A 409 -15.63 -18.84 -1.25
N GLY A 410 -15.80 -19.37 -2.47
CA GLY A 410 -15.84 -18.47 -3.63
C GLY A 410 -14.74 -18.79 -4.61
N THR A 411 -14.99 -18.69 -5.91
CA THR A 411 -13.85 -18.56 -6.85
C THR A 411 -13.10 -17.26 -6.51
N SER A 412 -13.85 -16.20 -6.19
CA SER A 412 -13.34 -14.89 -5.78
C SER A 412 -12.45 -14.96 -4.54
N VAL A 413 -12.96 -15.47 -3.42
CA VAL A 413 -12.16 -15.61 -2.19
C VAL A 413 -10.99 -16.55 -2.38
N GLY A 414 -11.18 -17.66 -3.12
CA GLY A 414 -10.10 -18.58 -3.46
C GLY A 414 -8.95 -17.88 -4.20
N VAL A 415 -9.26 -17.01 -5.16
CA VAL A 415 -8.25 -16.21 -5.89
C VAL A 415 -7.56 -15.19 -5.00
N LEU A 416 -8.28 -14.52 -4.09
CA LEU A 416 -7.68 -13.63 -3.10
C LEU A 416 -6.67 -14.38 -2.21
N LEU A 417 -7.06 -15.54 -1.67
CA LEU A 417 -6.18 -16.40 -0.87
C LEU A 417 -5.00 -16.93 -1.70
N GLY A 418 -5.24 -17.31 -2.96
CA GLY A 418 -4.20 -17.69 -3.91
C GLY A 418 -3.18 -16.56 -4.13
N GLY A 419 -3.66 -15.32 -4.30
CA GLY A 419 -2.83 -14.13 -4.38
C GLY A 419 -2.01 -13.90 -3.11
N LEU A 420 -2.61 -14.04 -1.92
CA LEU A 420 -1.88 -13.91 -0.63
C LEU A 420 -0.72 -14.91 -0.54
N VAL A 421 -0.98 -16.17 -0.87
CA VAL A 421 0.04 -17.24 -0.88
C VAL A 421 1.10 -16.94 -1.94
N ALA A 422 0.69 -16.47 -3.13
CA ALA A 422 1.59 -16.10 -4.21
C ALA A 422 2.55 -14.98 -3.79
N GLY A 423 2.02 -13.88 -3.23
CA GLY A 423 2.79 -12.76 -2.72
C GLY A 423 3.72 -13.16 -1.57
N TRP A 424 3.24 -14.00 -0.64
CA TRP A 424 4.06 -14.54 0.43
C TRP A 424 5.18 -15.44 -0.06
N LEU A 425 4.90 -16.37 -0.98
CA LEU A 425 5.87 -17.29 -1.54
C LEU A 425 6.96 -16.52 -2.30
N ARG A 426 6.55 -15.53 -3.09
CA ARG A 426 7.45 -14.55 -3.72
C ARG A 426 8.31 -13.86 -2.66
N SER A 427 7.73 -13.41 -1.55
CA SER A 427 8.49 -12.75 -0.48
C SER A 427 9.57 -13.64 0.14
N ILE A 428 9.40 -14.97 0.14
CA ILE A 428 10.38 -15.95 0.62
C ILE A 428 11.44 -16.23 -0.43
N ARG A 429 11.03 -16.57 -1.65
CA ARG A 429 11.94 -16.88 -2.75
C ARG A 429 11.64 -15.98 -3.94
N ARG A 430 12.50 -14.99 -4.13
CA ARG A 430 12.35 -13.96 -5.17
C ARG A 430 12.99 -14.33 -6.52
N THR A 431 13.10 -15.61 -6.85
CA THR A 431 13.59 -16.09 -8.16
C THR A 431 12.48 -16.28 -9.20
N PHE A 432 11.20 -16.29 -8.81
CA PHE A 432 10.04 -16.48 -9.68
C PHE A 432 8.87 -15.60 -9.24
N GLY A 433 7.81 -15.53 -10.03
CA GLY A 433 6.56 -14.86 -9.66
C GLY A 433 6.67 -13.36 -9.51
N PHE A 434 7.55 -12.71 -10.29
CA PHE A 434 7.69 -11.26 -10.28
C PHE A 434 6.51 -10.60 -11.00
N VAL A 435 5.90 -9.62 -10.36
CA VAL A 435 4.85 -8.77 -10.94
C VAL A 435 5.23 -7.32 -10.63
N PRO A 436 5.56 -6.50 -11.64
CA PRO A 436 5.90 -5.09 -11.44
C PRO A 436 4.72 -4.31 -10.84
N GLU A 437 5.01 -3.29 -10.02
CA GLU A 437 4.00 -2.40 -9.42
C GLU A 437 3.07 -1.78 -10.46
N ALA A 438 3.57 -1.40 -11.64
CA ALA A 438 2.74 -0.89 -12.72
C ALA A 438 1.71 -1.92 -13.23
N THR A 439 2.05 -3.22 -13.24
CA THR A 439 1.12 -4.30 -13.61
C THR A 439 0.13 -4.54 -12.49
N LEU A 440 0.57 -4.55 -11.22
CA LEU A 440 -0.34 -4.62 -10.08
C LEU A 440 -1.32 -3.45 -10.08
N TRP A 441 -0.89 -2.25 -10.45
CA TRP A 441 -1.77 -1.10 -10.59
C TRP A 441 -2.81 -1.31 -11.70
N ILE A 442 -2.45 -1.91 -12.85
CA ILE A 442 -3.42 -2.27 -13.88
C ILE A 442 -4.43 -3.28 -13.33
N PHE A 443 -3.97 -4.36 -12.71
CA PHE A 443 -4.86 -5.37 -12.15
C PHE A 443 -5.77 -4.80 -11.05
N ASP A 444 -5.23 -3.96 -10.17
CA ASP A 444 -5.95 -3.33 -9.07
C ASP A 444 -6.93 -2.28 -9.60
N SER A 445 -6.42 -1.22 -10.25
CA SER A 445 -7.22 -0.08 -10.70
C SER A 445 -8.12 -0.42 -11.88
N VAL A 446 -7.55 -0.95 -12.97
CA VAL A 446 -8.32 -1.23 -14.19
C VAL A 446 -9.22 -2.45 -13.98
N GLY A 447 -8.73 -3.49 -13.31
CA GLY A 447 -9.54 -4.66 -12.93
C GLY A 447 -10.78 -4.27 -12.12
N LEU A 448 -10.60 -3.48 -11.06
CA LEU A 448 -11.71 -3.00 -10.26
C LEU A 448 -12.64 -2.08 -11.05
N CYS A 449 -12.11 -1.14 -11.83
CA CYS A 449 -12.93 -0.20 -12.59
C CYS A 449 -13.75 -0.89 -13.68
N VAL A 450 -13.20 -1.90 -14.37
CA VAL A 450 -13.95 -2.72 -15.34
C VAL A 450 -15.08 -3.48 -14.62
N PHE A 451 -14.76 -4.15 -13.52
CA PHE A 451 -15.74 -4.90 -12.74
C PHE A 451 -16.90 -4.00 -12.28
N VAL A 452 -16.59 -2.88 -11.63
CA VAL A 452 -17.59 -1.94 -11.11
C VAL A 452 -18.34 -1.23 -12.22
N ALA A 453 -17.71 -0.95 -13.37
CA ALA A 453 -18.40 -0.42 -14.54
C ALA A 453 -19.42 -1.44 -15.09
N CYS A 454 -19.07 -2.72 -15.17
CA CYS A 454 -20.01 -3.78 -15.59
C CYS A 454 -21.21 -3.86 -14.64
N VAL A 455 -20.96 -3.86 -13.33
CA VAL A 455 -22.02 -3.82 -12.29
C VAL A 455 -22.91 -2.57 -12.46
N GLY A 456 -22.29 -1.40 -12.70
CA GLY A 456 -22.98 -0.15 -12.97
C GLY A 456 -23.87 -0.22 -14.22
N ILE A 457 -23.35 -0.75 -15.33
CA ILE A 457 -24.10 -0.94 -16.58
C ILE A 457 -25.32 -1.83 -16.36
N THR A 458 -25.15 -2.98 -15.69
CA THR A 458 -26.23 -3.91 -15.37
C THR A 458 -27.30 -3.27 -14.49
N SER A 459 -26.89 -2.45 -13.51
CA SER A 459 -27.79 -1.77 -12.56
C SER A 459 -28.44 -0.50 -13.09
N GLY A 460 -28.05 0.00 -14.26
CA GLY A 460 -28.31 1.37 -14.69
C GLY A 460 -29.78 1.79 -14.57
N THR A 461 -30.69 1.02 -15.15
CA THR A 461 -32.12 1.36 -15.23
C THR A 461 -32.83 1.41 -13.87
N SER A 462 -32.36 0.66 -12.86
CA SER A 462 -32.98 0.60 -11.53
C SER A 462 -32.22 1.42 -10.48
N PHE A 463 -30.97 1.80 -10.74
CA PHE A 463 -30.11 2.50 -9.78
C PHE A 463 -30.73 3.78 -9.22
N VAL A 464 -31.28 4.65 -10.08
CA VAL A 464 -31.85 5.94 -9.64
C VAL A 464 -33.01 5.72 -8.68
N THR A 465 -33.90 4.78 -9.00
CA THR A 465 -35.01 4.39 -8.13
C THR A 465 -34.50 3.84 -6.81
N GLY A 466 -33.50 2.95 -6.84
CA GLY A 466 -32.88 2.40 -5.63
C GLY A 466 -32.27 3.47 -4.73
N VAL A 467 -31.60 4.48 -5.30
CA VAL A 467 -31.08 5.61 -4.52
C VAL A 467 -32.20 6.45 -3.92
N MET A 468 -33.29 6.68 -4.66
CA MET A 468 -34.43 7.45 -4.15
C MET A 468 -35.14 6.71 -2.99
N GLU A 469 -35.24 5.39 -3.07
CA GLU A 469 -35.92 4.56 -2.07
C GLU A 469 -35.04 4.30 -0.83
N SER A 470 -33.79 3.89 -1.04
CA SER A 470 -32.90 3.46 0.04
C SER A 470 -31.88 4.53 0.47
N GLY A 471 -31.73 5.64 -0.27
CA GLY A 471 -30.68 6.65 -0.04
C GLY A 471 -30.58 7.17 1.39
N PRO A 472 -31.67 7.63 2.04
CA PRO A 472 -31.63 8.10 3.42
C PRO A 472 -31.16 7.01 4.40
N SER A 473 -31.64 5.77 4.18
CA SER A 473 -31.28 4.62 5.00
C SER A 473 -29.79 4.26 4.83
N LEU A 474 -29.27 4.35 3.60
CA LEU A 474 -27.87 4.12 3.28
C LEU A 474 -26.96 5.18 3.89
N ILE A 475 -27.35 6.46 3.86
CA ILE A 475 -26.58 7.55 4.48
C ILE A 475 -26.49 7.32 5.99
N LEU A 476 -27.64 7.13 6.66
CA LEU A 476 -27.67 6.92 8.10
C LEU A 476 -26.90 5.66 8.49
N GLY A 477 -27.15 4.54 7.80
CA GLY A 477 -26.49 3.28 8.05
C GLY A 477 -24.97 3.36 7.89
N SER A 478 -24.48 4.08 6.88
CA SER A 478 -23.04 4.25 6.64
C SER A 478 -22.38 5.01 7.77
N VAL A 479 -23.01 6.12 8.22
CA VAL A 479 -22.52 6.88 9.37
C VAL A 479 -22.50 6.01 10.63
N VAL A 480 -23.55 5.23 10.89
CA VAL A 480 -23.63 4.34 12.06
C VAL A 480 -22.53 3.27 12.00
N ILE A 481 -22.34 2.61 10.86
CA ILE A 481 -21.27 1.61 10.68
C ILE A 481 -19.90 2.23 10.95
N VAL A 482 -19.60 3.39 10.34
CA VAL A 482 -18.30 4.06 10.53
C VAL A 482 -18.09 4.44 11.98
N LEU A 483 -19.07 5.08 12.63
CA LEU A 483 -18.96 5.52 14.02
C LEU A 483 -18.75 4.35 14.98
N LEU A 484 -19.48 3.25 14.79
CA LEU A 484 -19.35 2.08 15.68
C LEU A 484 -18.07 1.30 15.40
N ALA A 485 -17.75 1.03 14.13
CA ALA A 485 -16.58 0.25 13.75
C ALA A 485 -15.27 0.99 14.08
N HIS A 486 -15.12 2.24 13.61
CA HIS A 486 -13.93 3.02 13.92
C HIS A 486 -13.92 3.49 15.38
N GLY A 487 -15.08 3.81 15.97
CA GLY A 487 -15.15 4.23 17.36
C GLY A 487 -14.77 3.14 18.35
N SER A 488 -15.22 1.91 18.14
CA SER A 488 -14.79 0.77 18.96
C SER A 488 -13.29 0.48 18.80
N ALA A 489 -12.77 0.51 17.57
CA ALA A 489 -11.36 0.32 17.27
C ALA A 489 -10.47 1.38 17.93
N VAL A 490 -10.83 2.66 17.82
CA VAL A 490 -10.13 3.79 18.45
C VAL A 490 -10.21 3.70 19.98
N PHE A 491 -11.38 3.38 20.53
CA PHE A 491 -11.55 3.25 21.98
C PHE A 491 -10.69 2.14 22.56
N VAL A 492 -10.76 0.93 21.99
CA VAL A 492 -9.99 -0.23 22.47
C VAL A 492 -8.49 -0.02 22.20
N GLY A 493 -8.12 0.47 21.02
CA GLY A 493 -6.72 0.70 20.67
C GLY A 493 -6.01 1.68 21.59
N HIS A 494 -6.69 2.75 21.98
CA HIS A 494 -6.11 3.73 22.88
C HIS A 494 -6.19 3.28 24.35
N LYS A 495 -7.36 2.82 24.84
CA LYS A 495 -7.56 2.53 26.28
C LYS A 495 -7.00 1.19 26.74
N VAL A 496 -7.01 0.17 25.88
CA VAL A 496 -6.57 -1.18 26.24
C VAL A 496 -5.12 -1.40 25.81
N PHE A 497 -4.78 -0.99 24.59
CA PHE A 497 -3.46 -1.27 24.02
C PHE A 497 -2.48 -0.09 24.10
N GLY A 498 -2.93 1.12 24.46
CA GLY A 498 -2.06 2.29 24.60
C GLY A 498 -1.35 2.69 23.30
N ILE A 499 -1.93 2.38 22.13
CA ILE A 499 -1.31 2.72 20.85
C ILE A 499 -1.36 4.24 20.65
N ASN A 500 -0.23 4.81 20.20
CA ASN A 500 -0.16 6.21 19.81
C ASN A 500 -1.28 6.56 18.81
N GLU A 501 -1.91 7.71 18.98
CA GLU A 501 -3.12 8.14 18.29
C GLU A 501 -2.91 8.30 16.79
N GLY A 502 -1.72 8.77 16.37
CA GLY A 502 -1.36 8.86 14.96
C GLY A 502 -1.28 7.47 14.32
N VAL A 503 -0.55 6.56 14.96
CA VAL A 503 -0.41 5.16 14.51
C VAL A 503 -1.77 4.45 14.54
N LEU A 504 -2.59 4.70 15.56
CA LEU A 504 -3.92 4.10 15.71
C LEU A 504 -4.90 4.60 14.65
N ALA A 505 -4.93 5.90 14.37
CA ALA A 505 -5.72 6.47 13.29
C ALA A 505 -5.32 5.86 11.94
N GLY A 506 -4.02 5.75 11.68
CA GLY A 506 -3.49 5.07 10.50
C GLY A 506 -3.87 3.58 10.43
N THR A 507 -3.80 2.86 11.55
CA THR A 507 -4.23 1.46 11.66
C THR A 507 -5.72 1.31 11.34
N CYS A 508 -6.55 2.21 11.86
CA CYS A 508 -8.00 2.22 11.60
C CYS A 508 -8.32 2.53 10.13
N CYS A 509 -7.61 3.49 9.52
CA CYS A 509 -7.74 3.77 8.09
C CYS A 509 -7.31 2.58 7.24
N GLY A 510 -6.25 1.87 7.63
CA GLY A 510 -5.84 0.62 6.99
C GLY A 510 -6.89 -0.48 7.14
N ALA A 511 -7.38 -0.70 8.35
CA ALA A 511 -8.40 -1.71 8.67
C ALA A 511 -9.70 -1.50 7.88
N GLY A 512 -10.15 -0.26 7.72
CA GLY A 512 -11.25 0.12 6.84
C GLY A 512 -10.81 0.51 5.42
N THR A 513 -9.64 0.05 4.98
CA THR A 513 -9.10 0.09 3.60
C THR A 513 -9.15 1.45 2.89
N SER A 514 -9.13 2.53 3.67
CA SER A 514 -9.36 3.90 3.22
C SER A 514 -8.05 4.67 3.05
N ALA A 515 -7.47 4.62 1.85
CA ALA A 515 -6.33 5.48 1.48
C ALA A 515 -6.64 6.99 1.57
N PRO A 516 -7.83 7.49 1.16
CA PRO A 516 -8.19 8.90 1.38
C PRO A 516 -8.27 9.26 2.86
N GLY A 517 -8.73 8.34 3.71
CA GLY A 517 -8.72 8.49 5.16
C GLY A 517 -7.30 8.66 5.70
N LEU A 518 -6.36 7.82 5.28
CA LEU A 518 -4.95 7.94 5.65
C LEU A 518 -4.37 9.30 5.25
N ALA A 519 -4.59 9.72 4.00
CA ALA A 519 -4.10 11.01 3.50
C ALA A 519 -4.64 12.19 4.32
N ALA A 520 -5.93 12.19 4.67
CA ALA A 520 -6.53 13.22 5.49
C ALA A 520 -6.00 13.22 6.93
N VAL A 521 -5.73 12.03 7.51
CA VAL A 521 -5.11 11.91 8.84
C VAL A 521 -3.67 12.39 8.83
N GLN A 522 -2.88 12.08 7.79
CA GLN A 522 -1.52 12.61 7.62
C GLN A 522 -1.51 14.13 7.47
N GLU A 523 -2.45 14.68 6.70
CA GLU A 523 -2.60 16.13 6.53
C GLU A 523 -2.96 16.81 7.85
N ALA A 524 -3.94 16.27 8.59
CA ALA A 524 -4.34 16.79 9.90
C ALA A 524 -3.23 16.63 10.96
N ALA A 525 -2.42 15.58 10.87
CA ALA A 525 -1.27 15.35 11.72
C ALA A 525 -0.05 16.20 11.33
N GLN A 526 0.02 16.68 10.08
CA GLN A 526 1.23 17.21 9.44
C GLN A 526 2.44 16.26 9.59
N SER A 527 2.19 14.96 9.53
CA SER A 527 3.16 13.90 9.84
C SER A 527 2.90 12.64 9.03
N GLN A 528 3.97 11.85 8.81
CA GLN A 528 3.90 10.53 8.18
C GLN A 528 3.83 9.37 9.19
N VAL A 529 3.76 9.67 10.50
CA VAL A 529 3.55 8.67 11.56
C VAL A 529 2.33 7.75 11.31
N PRO A 530 1.17 8.24 10.83
CA PRO A 530 0.02 7.38 10.57
C PRO A 530 0.31 6.20 9.62
N THR A 531 1.24 6.37 8.67
CA THR A 531 1.63 5.32 7.72
C THR A 531 2.19 4.08 8.42
N LEU A 532 2.79 4.23 9.61
CA LEU A 532 3.37 3.13 10.37
C LEU A 532 2.33 2.08 10.77
N GLY A 533 1.08 2.50 11.05
CA GLY A 533 -0.04 1.62 11.40
C GLY A 533 -0.82 1.09 10.20
N TYR A 534 -0.85 1.84 9.10
CA TYR A 534 -1.71 1.57 7.94
C TYR A 534 -1.45 0.21 7.30
N GLY A 535 -0.19 -0.13 7.00
CA GLY A 535 0.13 -1.29 6.16
C GLY A 535 -0.34 -2.63 6.73
N LEU A 536 -0.31 -2.81 8.06
CA LEU A 536 -0.79 -4.04 8.70
C LEU A 536 -2.32 -4.10 8.73
N GLY A 537 -2.96 -3.00 9.15
CA GLY A 537 -4.41 -2.90 9.15
C GLY A 537 -4.99 -3.12 7.75
N TYR A 538 -4.35 -2.56 6.73
CA TYR A 538 -4.72 -2.73 5.33
C TYR A 538 -4.63 -4.18 4.87
N ALA A 539 -3.54 -4.88 5.18
CA ALA A 539 -3.37 -6.28 4.77
C ALA A 539 -4.41 -7.22 5.42
N VAL A 540 -4.72 -7.02 6.70
CA VAL A 540 -5.70 -7.86 7.41
C VAL A 540 -7.14 -7.45 7.06
N GLY A 541 -7.40 -6.14 6.97
CA GLY A 541 -8.70 -5.55 6.64
C GLY A 541 -9.19 -5.97 5.26
N ASN A 542 -8.35 -5.85 4.22
CA ASN A 542 -8.68 -6.29 2.86
C ASN A 542 -9.17 -7.74 2.82
N VAL A 543 -8.56 -8.62 3.60
CA VAL A 543 -8.91 -10.06 3.60
C VAL A 543 -10.20 -10.30 4.37
N LEU A 544 -10.30 -9.78 5.60
CA LEU A 544 -11.47 -10.02 6.45
C LEU A 544 -12.74 -9.36 5.89
N LEU A 545 -12.66 -8.11 5.46
CA LEU A 545 -13.80 -7.39 4.90
C LEU A 545 -14.27 -8.03 3.59
N ALA A 546 -13.35 -8.46 2.71
CA ALA A 546 -13.73 -9.21 1.51
C ALA A 546 -14.53 -10.47 1.85
N LEU A 547 -14.08 -11.26 2.82
CA LEU A 547 -14.79 -12.46 3.30
C LEU A 547 -16.18 -12.14 3.88
N TRP A 548 -16.35 -10.96 4.47
CA TRP A 548 -17.65 -10.53 4.99
C TRP A 548 -18.72 -10.35 3.91
N GLY A 549 -18.33 -10.18 2.64
CA GLY A 549 -19.26 -10.23 1.52
C GLY A 549 -19.99 -11.57 1.43
N SER A 550 -19.28 -12.69 1.62
CA SER A 550 -19.93 -14.00 1.66
C SER A 550 -20.75 -14.21 2.93
N VAL A 551 -20.22 -13.78 4.08
CA VAL A 551 -20.89 -14.00 5.38
C VAL A 551 -22.20 -13.23 5.46
N ILE A 552 -22.24 -11.96 5.05
CA ILE A 552 -23.48 -11.18 5.12
C ILE A 552 -24.58 -11.77 4.22
N VAL A 553 -24.22 -12.31 3.06
CA VAL A 553 -25.15 -12.98 2.15
C VAL A 553 -25.66 -14.28 2.77
N LEU A 554 -24.76 -15.14 3.26
CA LEU A 554 -25.12 -16.45 3.81
C LEU A 554 -25.97 -16.37 5.09
N VAL A 555 -25.87 -15.29 5.87
CA VAL A 555 -26.62 -15.16 7.12
C VAL A 555 -27.97 -14.45 6.93
N LEU A 556 -28.09 -13.56 5.95
CA LEU A 556 -29.32 -12.77 5.74
C LEU A 556 -30.28 -13.38 4.71
N ILE A 557 -29.87 -14.43 3.99
CA ILE A 557 -30.76 -15.29 3.19
C ILE A 557 -31.37 -16.36 4.10
#